data_AF-A0A816H2B9-F1
#
_entry.id   AF-A0A816H2B9-F1
#
_cell.length_a   1.000
_cell.length_b   1.000
_cell.length_c   1.000
_cell.angle_alpha   90.00
_cell.angle_beta   90.00
_cell.angle_gamma   90.00
#
_symmetry.space_group_name_H-M   'P 1'
#
loop_
_entity.id
_entity.type
_entity.pdbx_description
1 polymer ?
#
loop_
_entity_poly.entity_id
_entity_poly.type
_entity_poly.pdbx_seq_one_letter_code
_entity_poly.pdbx_strand_id
1 'polypeptide(L)'
;KQLFNLKLFLLYSEQDTDKYNELIVPLLHRMINLEELDIRLVVYCKKRFIDGYDLKYNIISNLLQLNKFVFINTRSRLPLNDQVYLSSNEDCQLSFNGFKNNKIISCIDYFPDRKEGQCYIYSYHIK
;
A
#
# COMPACT_ATOMS: atom_id res chain seq x y z
N LYS A 1 -6.57 -22.24 19.41
CA LYS A 1 -6.39 -20.80 19.10
C LYS A 1 -7.63 -20.35 18.36
N GLN A 2 -8.43 -19.46 18.95
CA GLN A 2 -9.65 -18.94 18.33
C GLN A 2 -9.23 -18.02 17.17
N LEU A 3 -9.55 -18.40 15.93
CA LEU A 3 -9.34 -17.56 14.77
C LEU A 3 -10.38 -16.44 14.82
N PHE A 4 -9.93 -15.18 14.84
CA PHE A 4 -10.84 -14.05 14.72
C PHE A 4 -11.45 -14.08 13.33
N ASN A 5 -12.75 -14.32 13.25
CA ASN A 5 -13.50 -14.26 12.00
C ASN A 5 -13.89 -12.80 11.75
N LEU A 6 -12.88 -11.98 11.44
CA LEU A 6 -13.05 -10.57 11.09
C LEU A 6 -13.37 -10.47 9.61
N LYS A 7 -14.60 -10.08 9.29
CA LYS A 7 -15.01 -9.86 7.91
C LYS A 7 -14.38 -8.60 7.31
N LEU A 8 -14.34 -7.52 8.09
CA LEU A 8 -13.83 -6.22 7.69
C LEU A 8 -12.76 -5.74 8.66
N PHE A 9 -11.67 -5.19 8.14
CA PHE A 9 -10.64 -4.53 8.93
C PHE A 9 -10.24 -3.21 8.26
N LEU A 10 -10.28 -2.12 9.04
CA LEU A 10 -9.76 -0.82 8.65
C LEU A 10 -8.38 -0.64 9.31
N LEU A 11 -7.35 -0.59 8.48
CA LEU A 11 -6.01 -0.25 8.93
C LEU A 11 -5.76 1.23 8.71
N TYR A 12 -5.47 1.94 9.80
CA TYR A 12 -5.23 3.38 9.79
C TYR A 12 -3.91 3.73 10.47
N SER A 13 -3.04 4.46 9.76
CA SER A 13 -1.87 5.12 10.33
C SER A 13 -1.65 6.46 9.63
N GLU A 14 -1.77 7.55 10.36
CA GLU A 14 -1.41 8.90 9.89
C GLU A 14 -0.01 9.34 10.30
N GLN A 15 0.63 8.58 11.19
CA GLN A 15 2.02 8.83 11.53
C GLN A 15 2.91 8.22 10.46
N ASP A 16 3.83 9.03 9.95
CA ASP A 16 4.84 8.63 8.99
C ASP A 16 5.69 7.51 9.61
N THR A 17 5.42 6.26 9.21
CA THR A 17 6.09 5.09 9.80
C THR A 17 7.04 4.46 8.80
N ASP A 18 8.27 4.19 9.23
CA ASP A 18 9.24 3.39 8.46
C ASP A 18 9.16 1.89 8.78
N LYS A 19 8.22 1.51 9.67
CA LYS A 19 8.05 0.14 10.18
C LYS A 19 6.94 -0.64 9.50
N TYR A 20 6.55 -0.24 8.28
CA TYR A 20 5.52 -0.92 7.49
C TYR A 20 5.76 -2.44 7.41
N ASN A 21 6.98 -2.87 7.06
CA ASN A 21 7.31 -4.29 6.94
C ASN A 21 7.38 -5.01 8.30
N GLU A 22 7.69 -4.31 9.39
CA GLU A 22 7.88 -4.90 10.73
C GLU A 22 6.57 -5.00 11.52
N LEU A 23 5.65 -4.06 11.32
CA LEU A 23 4.42 -3.95 12.12
C LEU A 23 3.16 -4.29 11.31
N ILE A 24 3.05 -3.75 10.10
CA ILE A 24 1.82 -3.84 9.31
C ILE A 24 1.70 -5.19 8.63
N VAL A 25 2.76 -5.62 7.93
CA VAL A 25 2.75 -6.90 7.19
C VAL A 25 2.45 -8.10 8.13
N PRO A 26 3.14 -8.26 9.28
CA PRO A 26 2.85 -9.37 10.20
C PRO A 26 1.49 -9.27 10.90
N LEU A 27 0.94 -8.06 11.06
CA LEU A 27 -0.43 -7.90 11.54
C LEU A 27 -1.42 -8.46 10.53
N LEU A 28 -1.30 -8.08 9.26
CA LEU A 28 -2.20 -8.55 8.20
C LEU A 28 -2.06 -10.05 7.96
N HIS A 29 -0.85 -10.63 8.04
CA HIS A 29 -0.66 -12.07 7.95
C HIS A 29 -1.42 -12.88 9.01
N ARG A 30 -1.67 -12.31 10.19
CA ARG A 30 -2.44 -12.96 11.24
C ARG A 30 -3.94 -12.96 10.96
N MET A 31 -4.41 -12.21 9.97
CA MET A 31 -5.82 -12.05 9.59
C MET A 31 -6.15 -12.87 8.33
N ILE A 32 -5.69 -14.12 8.25
CA ILE A 32 -5.82 -14.98 7.04
C ILE A 32 -7.25 -15.16 6.52
N ASN A 33 -8.26 -15.04 7.40
CA ASN A 33 -9.68 -15.16 7.05
C ASN A 33 -10.35 -13.83 6.70
N LEU A 34 -9.58 -12.73 6.60
CA LEU A 34 -10.11 -11.41 6.30
C LEU A 34 -10.70 -11.37 4.89
N GLU A 35 -11.96 -10.93 4.79
CA GLU A 35 -12.67 -10.83 3.51
C GLU A 35 -12.53 -9.43 2.89
N GLU A 36 -12.59 -8.40 3.73
CA GLU A 36 -12.54 -7.00 3.34
C GLU A 36 -11.45 -6.24 4.11
N LEU A 37 -10.59 -5.53 3.37
CA LEU A 37 -9.51 -4.74 3.94
C LEU A 37 -9.49 -3.34 3.33
N ASP A 38 -9.67 -2.36 4.20
CA ASP A 38 -9.55 -0.95 3.87
C ASP A 38 -8.24 -0.42 4.50
N ILE A 39 -7.39 0.21 3.70
CA ILE A 39 -6.08 0.71 4.14
C ILE A 39 -5.96 2.21 3.92
N ARG A 40 -5.65 2.93 5.01
CA ARG A 40 -5.18 4.31 5.00
C ARG A 40 -3.84 4.38 5.74
N LEU A 41 -2.75 4.47 5.00
CA LEU A 41 -1.41 4.53 5.59
C LEU A 41 -0.64 5.75 5.10
N VAL A 42 0.12 6.35 5.99
CA VAL A 42 1.22 7.27 5.67
C VAL A 42 2.51 6.58 6.08
N VAL A 43 3.36 6.27 5.10
CA VAL A 43 4.61 5.53 5.35
C VAL A 43 5.82 6.26 4.82
N TYR A 44 6.93 6.08 5.52
CA TYR A 44 8.24 6.52 5.09
C TYR A 44 9.03 5.33 4.57
N CYS A 45 9.25 5.28 3.27
CA CYS A 45 10.00 4.23 2.63
C CYS A 45 11.47 4.65 2.47
N LYS A 46 12.39 3.69 2.67
CA LYS A 46 13.84 3.96 2.54
C LYS A 46 14.37 3.78 1.13
N LYS A 47 13.75 2.90 0.33
CA LYS A 47 14.30 2.42 -0.95
C LYS A 47 13.40 2.66 -2.16
N ARG A 48 12.10 2.40 -2.03
CA ARG A 48 11.10 2.56 -3.08
C ARG A 48 9.74 2.90 -2.49
N PHE A 49 8.85 3.51 -3.25
CA PHE A 49 7.46 3.68 -2.84
C PHE A 49 6.77 2.34 -2.59
N ILE A 50 5.68 2.37 -1.82
CA ILE A 50 4.75 1.25 -1.83
C ILE A 50 4.14 1.18 -3.24
N ASP A 51 4.23 0.01 -3.86
CA ASP A 51 3.64 -0.26 -5.16
C ASP A 51 2.82 -1.56 -5.11
N GLY A 52 2.09 -1.85 -6.19
CA GLY A 52 1.25 -3.03 -6.28
C GLY A 52 2.02 -4.34 -6.20
N TYR A 53 3.30 -4.38 -6.61
CA TYR A 53 4.12 -5.59 -6.48
C TYR A 53 4.42 -5.89 -5.02
N ASP A 54 4.86 -4.88 -4.25
CA ASP A 54 5.13 -5.02 -2.83
C ASP A 54 3.88 -5.41 -2.05
N LEU A 55 2.74 -4.80 -2.36
CA LEU A 55 1.47 -5.09 -1.71
C LEU A 55 0.97 -6.51 -2.04
N LYS A 56 1.09 -6.93 -3.30
CA LYS A 56 0.69 -8.26 -3.73
C LYS A 56 1.53 -9.34 -3.06
N TYR A 57 2.84 -9.14 -3.03
CA TYR A 57 3.79 -10.08 -2.44
C TYR A 57 3.63 -10.15 -0.92
N ASN A 58 3.55 -9.00 -0.24
CA ASN A 58 3.58 -8.96 1.23
C ASN A 58 2.20 -9.15 1.87
N ILE A 59 1.10 -8.73 1.23
CA ILE A 59 -0.23 -8.75 1.88
C ILE A 59 -1.16 -9.71 1.17
N ILE A 60 -1.44 -9.48 -0.11
CA ILE A 60 -2.57 -10.12 -0.80
C ILE A 60 -2.36 -11.62 -0.97
N SER A 61 -1.13 -12.05 -1.26
CA SER A 61 -0.77 -13.46 -1.40
C SER A 61 -1.13 -14.31 -0.17
N ASN A 62 -1.16 -13.70 1.02
CA ASN A 62 -1.43 -14.36 2.29
C ASN A 62 -2.90 -14.27 2.74
N LEU A 63 -3.69 -13.35 2.16
CA LEU A 63 -5.09 -13.14 2.50
C LEU A 63 -6.00 -13.81 1.47
N LEU A 64 -6.05 -15.15 1.52
CA LEU A 64 -6.73 -15.96 0.49
C LEU A 64 -8.25 -15.72 0.42
N GLN A 65 -8.86 -15.30 1.52
CA GLN A 65 -10.29 -14.98 1.60
C GLN A 65 -10.60 -13.53 1.18
N LEU A 66 -9.58 -12.71 0.90
CA LEU A 66 -9.75 -11.30 0.57
C LEU A 66 -10.47 -11.16 -0.78
N ASN A 67 -11.70 -10.66 -0.71
CA ASN A 67 -12.54 -10.40 -1.87
C ASN A 67 -12.63 -8.90 -2.19
N LYS A 68 -12.36 -8.04 -1.20
CA LYS A 68 -12.37 -6.59 -1.35
C LYS A 68 -11.14 -5.98 -0.70
N PHE A 69 -10.46 -5.14 -1.45
CA PHE A 69 -9.27 -4.42 -1.01
C PHE A 69 -9.33 -2.97 -1.49
N VAL A 70 -9.32 -2.02 -0.56
CA VAL A 70 -9.55 -0.60 -0.84
C VAL A 70 -8.42 0.24 -0.25
N PHE A 71 -7.84 1.10 -1.08
CA PHE A 71 -6.95 2.17 -0.62
C PHE A 71 -7.77 3.43 -0.32
N ILE A 72 -7.67 3.90 0.92
CA ILE A 72 -8.26 5.17 1.37
C ILE A 72 -7.09 6.15 1.59
N ASN A 73 -6.75 6.93 0.57
CA ASN A 73 -5.71 7.97 0.63
C ASN A 73 -4.39 7.48 1.25
N THR A 74 -3.89 6.35 0.78
CA THR A 74 -2.59 5.84 1.22
C THR A 74 -1.48 6.66 0.57
N ARG A 75 -0.47 7.04 1.36
CA ARG A 75 0.67 7.85 0.95
C ARG A 75 1.95 7.15 1.36
N SER A 76 2.90 7.05 0.45
CA SER A 76 4.29 6.70 0.77
C SER A 76 5.22 7.85 0.42
N ARG A 77 6.24 8.07 1.23
CA ARG A 77 7.28 9.08 1.03
C ARG A 77 8.63 8.40 0.88
N LEU A 78 9.52 9.00 0.11
CA LEU A 78 10.84 8.45 -0.18
C LEU A 78 11.86 9.60 -0.17
N PRO A 79 12.98 9.50 0.57
CA PRO A 79 14.09 10.42 0.39
C PRO A 79 14.74 10.18 -0.97
N LEU A 80 15.07 11.26 -1.69
CA LEU A 80 15.76 11.20 -2.97
C LEU A 80 17.29 11.16 -2.82
N ASN A 81 17.78 11.31 -1.60
CA ASN A 81 19.21 11.15 -1.30
C ASN A 81 19.62 9.73 -1.71
N ASP A 82 20.62 9.64 -2.60
CA ASP A 82 21.18 8.38 -3.10
C ASP A 82 20.27 7.54 -4.01
N GLN A 83 19.14 8.10 -4.48
CA GLN A 83 18.27 7.42 -5.45
C GLN A 83 18.82 7.56 -6.87
N VAL A 84 19.24 6.43 -7.45
CA VAL A 84 19.75 6.36 -8.83
C VAL A 84 18.62 6.24 -9.86
N TYR A 85 17.51 5.61 -9.46
CA TYR A 85 16.36 5.35 -10.32
C TYR A 85 15.07 5.81 -9.65
N LEU A 86 14.29 6.62 -10.37
CA LEU A 86 13.01 7.12 -9.92
C LEU A 86 11.90 6.42 -10.71
N SER A 87 10.92 5.86 -10.00
CA SER A 87 9.74 5.25 -10.62
C SER A 87 8.89 6.31 -11.30
N SER A 88 8.45 6.03 -12.52
CA SER A 88 7.45 6.88 -13.18
C SER A 88 6.05 6.63 -12.62
N ASN A 89 5.12 7.54 -12.93
CA ASN A 89 3.71 7.35 -12.63
C ASN A 89 3.17 6.09 -13.32
N GLU A 90 3.61 5.86 -14.56
CA GLU A 90 3.26 4.72 -15.38
C GLU A 90 3.73 3.41 -14.74
N ASP A 91 4.99 3.34 -14.29
CA ASP A 91 5.54 2.14 -13.64
C ASP A 91 4.76 1.81 -12.36
N CYS A 92 4.47 2.82 -11.56
CA CYS A 92 3.72 2.64 -10.33
C CYS A 92 2.28 2.18 -10.63
N GLN A 93 1.60 2.80 -11.59
CA GLN A 93 0.25 2.41 -11.96
C GLN A 93 0.19 0.98 -12.52
N LEU A 94 1.16 0.61 -13.36
CA LEU A 94 1.28 -0.74 -13.93
C LEU A 94 1.51 -1.82 -12.88
N SER A 95 2.17 -1.49 -11.76
CA SER A 95 2.39 -2.45 -10.67
C SER A 95 1.10 -2.97 -10.02
N PHE A 96 -0.01 -2.22 -10.16
CA PHE A 96 -1.34 -2.62 -9.67
C PHE A 96 -2.12 -3.49 -10.68
N ASN A 97 -1.57 -3.77 -11.86
CA ASN A 97 -2.21 -4.66 -12.82
C ASN A 97 -2.43 -6.07 -12.24
N GLY A 98 -3.62 -6.61 -12.48
CA GLY A 98 -4.01 -7.93 -11.98
C GLY A 98 -4.42 -7.96 -10.50
N PHE A 99 -4.56 -6.80 -9.85
CA PHE A 99 -5.36 -6.71 -8.63
C PHE A 99 -6.82 -6.96 -9.00
N LYS A 100 -7.55 -7.77 -8.21
CA LYS A 100 -8.99 -7.99 -8.41
C LYS A 100 -9.79 -6.70 -8.41
N ASN A 101 -9.26 -5.64 -7.79
CA ASN A 101 -9.80 -4.30 -7.83
C ASN A 101 -9.10 -3.48 -8.94
N ASN A 102 -9.73 -3.39 -10.11
CA ASN A 102 -9.22 -2.61 -11.24
C ASN A 102 -9.34 -1.07 -11.03
N LYS A 103 -9.78 -0.63 -9.85
CA LYS A 103 -10.12 0.77 -9.57
C LYS A 103 -9.09 1.42 -8.64
N ILE A 104 -7.80 1.13 -8.84
CA ILE A 104 -6.70 1.71 -8.08
C ILE A 104 -6.02 2.76 -8.95
N ILE A 105 -5.84 3.96 -8.41
CA ILE A 105 -5.04 5.02 -9.02
C ILE A 105 -3.83 5.26 -8.13
N SER A 106 -2.66 5.35 -8.75
CA SER A 106 -1.44 5.80 -8.11
C SER A 106 -0.88 7.06 -8.80
N CYS A 107 -0.34 7.98 -8.02
CA CYS A 107 0.32 9.17 -8.54
C CYS A 107 1.59 9.47 -7.73
N ILE A 108 2.69 9.68 -8.44
CA ILE A 108 4.00 10.04 -7.91
C ILE A 108 4.28 11.52 -8.22
N ASP A 109 4.67 12.25 -7.18
CA ASP A 109 5.27 13.58 -7.30
C ASP A 109 6.68 13.56 -6.74
N TYR A 110 7.58 14.27 -7.42
CA TYR A 110 8.95 14.51 -6.95
C TYR A 110 9.13 15.98 -6.60
N PHE A 111 9.76 16.23 -5.45
CA PHE A 111 10.08 17.57 -4.94
C PHE A 111 11.60 17.70 -4.78
N PRO A 112 12.33 18.06 -5.85
CA PRO A 112 13.78 18.16 -5.84
C PRO A 112 14.31 19.10 -4.75
N ASP A 113 13.64 20.25 -4.55
CA ASP A 113 14.03 21.26 -3.55
C ASP A 113 13.99 20.73 -2.11
N ARG A 114 13.12 19.75 -1.86
CA ARG A 114 12.96 19.08 -0.57
C ARG A 114 13.69 17.75 -0.49
N LYS A 115 14.32 17.33 -1.59
CA LYS A 115 14.96 16.02 -1.78
C LYS A 115 14.04 14.86 -1.37
N GLU A 116 12.76 14.96 -1.71
CA GLU A 116 11.76 13.96 -1.38
C GLU A 116 10.88 13.63 -2.59
N GLY A 117 10.40 12.40 -2.64
CA GLY A 117 9.29 11.99 -3.49
C GLY A 117 8.12 11.52 -2.65
N GLN A 118 6.92 11.59 -3.22
CA GLN A 118 5.73 10.99 -2.64
C GLN A 118 4.99 10.17 -3.69
N CYS A 119 4.34 9.10 -3.25
CA CYS A 119 3.37 8.36 -4.02
C CYS A 119 2.05 8.32 -3.25
N TYR A 120 0.97 8.74 -3.90
CA TYR A 120 -0.40 8.58 -3.42
C TYR A 120 -1.06 7.40 -4.12
N ILE A 121 -1.81 6.62 -3.36
CA ILE A 121 -2.60 5.49 -3.84
C ILE A 121 -4.00 5.61 -3.26
N TYR A 122 -5.01 5.55 -4.12
CA TYR A 122 -6.40 5.50 -3.69
C TYR A 122 -7.23 4.59 -4.59
N SER A 123 -8.27 4.02 -4.01
CA SER A 123 -9.29 3.29 -4.74
C SER A 123 -10.51 4.18 -4.93
N TYR A 124 -11.04 4.26 -6.14
CA TYR A 124 -12.25 5.03 -6.42
C TYR A 124 -13.44 4.12 -6.72
N HIS A 125 -14.62 4.51 -6.27
CA HIS A 125 -15.87 3.84 -6.61
C HIS A 125 -16.47 4.49 -7.86
N ILE A 126 -16.59 3.72 -8.94
CA ILE A 126 -17.54 4.07 -10.01
C ILE A 126 -18.93 3.76 -9.45
N LYS A 127 -19.74 4.81 -9.26
CA LYS A 127 -21.16 4.71 -8.93
C LYS A 127 -21.93 4.07 -10.08
#